data_AF-A0A9Q0V1W3-F1
#
_entry.id   AF-A0A9Q0V1W3-F1
#
_cell.length_a   1.000
_cell.length_b   1.000
_cell.length_c   1.000
_cell.angle_alpha   90.00
_cell.angle_beta   90.00
_cell.angle_gamma   90.00
#
_symmetry.space_group_name_H-M   'P 1'
#
loop_
_entity.id
_entity.type
_entity.pdbx_description
1 polymer ?
#
loop_
_entity_poly.entity_id
_entity_poly.type
_entity_poly.pdbx_seq_one_letter_code
_entity_poly.pdbx_strand_id
1 'polypeptide(L)'
;MIKRRSLRTRAIIVLVLDESDEMLSRGFKDQIYYVNRYLPPELQVVLLSATLPNEILEITSKLMTDPVKILVKSDELTLEVSII
;
A
#
# COMPACT_ATOMS: atom_id res chain seq x y z
N MET A 1 -3.59 16.72 -7.10
CA MET A 1 -4.93 16.62 -7.73
C MET A 1 -6.06 16.62 -6.69
N ILE A 2 -5.97 15.78 -5.65
CA ILE A 2 -6.97 15.65 -4.58
C ILE A 2 -7.26 17.00 -3.89
N LYS A 3 -6.22 17.68 -3.36
CA LYS A 3 -6.36 19.00 -2.70
C LYS A 3 -6.97 20.07 -3.62
N ARG A 4 -6.65 20.02 -4.92
CA ARG A 4 -7.17 20.93 -5.95
C ARG A 4 -8.57 20.53 -6.45
N ARG A 5 -9.19 19.49 -5.87
CA ARG A 5 -10.50 18.93 -6.24
C ARG A 5 -10.62 18.46 -7.69
N SER A 6 -9.50 18.25 -8.37
CA SER A 6 -9.46 17.73 -9.75
C SER A 6 -9.62 16.21 -9.81
N LEU A 7 -9.46 15.51 -8.68
CA LEU A 7 -9.70 14.08 -8.53
C LEU A 7 -10.74 13.87 -7.43
N ARG A 8 -11.85 13.21 -7.76
CA ARG A 8 -12.89 12.82 -6.79
C ARG A 8 -12.56 11.43 -6.24
N THR A 9 -12.34 11.34 -4.94
CA THR A 9 -11.87 10.11 -4.28
C THR A 9 -12.98 9.26 -3.68
N ARG A 10 -14.23 9.76 -3.65
CA ARG A 10 -15.37 9.08 -2.98
C ARG A 10 -15.74 7.71 -3.53
N ALA A 11 -15.41 7.43 -4.80
CA ALA A 11 -15.70 6.15 -5.45
C ALA A 11 -14.46 5.24 -5.53
N ILE A 12 -13.34 5.62 -4.91
CA ILE A 12 -12.14 4.79 -4.87
C ILE A 12 -12.37 3.69 -3.84
N ILE A 13 -12.26 2.44 -4.30
CA ILE A 13 -12.46 1.24 -3.47
C ILE A 13 -11.15 0.54 -3.11
N VAL A 14 -10.06 0.83 -3.83
CA VAL A 14 -8.75 0.20 -3.62
C VAL A 14 -7.63 1.24 -3.68
N LEU A 15 -6.67 1.15 -2.76
CA LEU A 15 -5.39 1.86 -2.80
C LEU A 15 -4.26 0.83 -2.88
N VAL A 16 -3.44 0.90 -3.91
CA VAL A 16 -2.24 0.07 -4.07
C VAL A 16 -1.01 0.94 -3.81
N LEU A 17 -0.16 0.52 -2.89
CA LEU A 17 1.16 1.09 -2.62
C LEU A 17 2.22 0.13 -3.16
N ASP A 18 2.78 0.46 -4.32
CA ASP A 18 3.83 -0.32 -4.96
C ASP A 18 5.22 0.19 -4.56
N GLU A 19 6.22 -0.70 -4.52
CA GLU A 19 7.59 -0.41 -4.06
C GLU A 19 7.61 0.41 -2.76
N SER A 20 6.82 -0.02 -1.78
CA SER A 20 6.52 0.80 -0.60
C SER A 20 7.77 1.10 0.22
N ASP A 21 8.73 0.19 0.29
CA ASP A 21 10.04 0.41 0.92
C ASP A 21 10.83 1.55 0.27
N GLU A 22 10.84 1.63 -1.06
CA GLU A 22 11.43 2.76 -1.81
C GLU A 22 10.66 4.07 -1.57
N MET A 23 9.33 4.01 -1.46
CA MET A 23 8.55 5.20 -1.12
C MET A 23 8.93 5.74 0.26
N LEU A 24 9.14 4.87 1.25
CA LEU A 24 9.52 5.30 2.60
C LEU A 24 10.95 5.83 2.68
N SER A 25 11.89 5.18 2.00
CA SER A 25 13.29 5.64 1.94
C SER A 25 13.42 7.06 1.37
N ARG A 26 12.50 7.44 0.46
CA ARG A 26 12.42 8.78 -0.14
C ARG A 26 11.62 9.80 0.67
N GLY A 27 11.11 9.41 1.84
CA GLY A 27 10.38 10.30 2.74
C GLY A 27 8.93 10.55 2.34
N PHE A 28 8.28 9.66 1.58
CA PHE A 28 6.87 9.83 1.19
C PHE A 28 5.85 9.49 2.29
N LYS A 29 6.31 9.14 3.50
CA LYS A 29 5.46 8.73 4.63
C LYS A 29 4.31 9.72 4.89
N ASP A 30 4.61 11.01 4.99
CA ASP A 30 3.60 12.04 5.27
C ASP A 30 2.60 12.22 4.12
N GLN A 31 3.06 12.07 2.88
CA GLN A 31 2.23 12.15 1.69
C GLN A 31 1.26 10.97 1.61
N ILE A 32 1.70 9.76 1.98
CA ILE A 32 0.83 8.57 2.04
C ILE A 32 -0.30 8.80 3.07
N TYR A 33 0.05 9.25 4.29
CA TYR A 33 -0.97 9.60 5.29
C TYR A 33 -1.90 10.71 4.83
N TYR A 34 -1.35 11.72 4.14
CA TYR A 34 -2.14 12.81 3.60
C TYR A 34 -3.15 12.32 2.56
N VAL A 35 -2.75 11.44 1.64
CA VAL A 35 -3.66 10.84 0.66
C VAL A 35 -4.74 10.01 1.34
N ASN A 36 -4.37 9.15 2.30
CA ASN A 36 -5.32 8.29 3.01
C ASN A 36 -6.48 9.05 3.65
N ARG A 37 -6.22 10.27 4.18
CA ARG A 37 -7.25 11.14 4.78
C ARG A 37 -8.36 11.57 3.83
N TYR A 38 -8.15 11.49 2.52
CA TYR A 38 -9.15 11.85 1.51
C TYR A 38 -9.86 10.63 0.91
N LEU A 39 -9.44 9.42 1.25
CA LEU A 39 -10.03 8.19 0.72
C LEU A 39 -11.18 7.69 1.64
N PRO A 40 -12.12 6.90 1.10
CA PRO A 40 -13.22 6.34 1.91
C PRO A 40 -12.70 5.38 2.99
N PRO A 41 -13.25 5.36 4.21
CA PRO A 41 -12.74 4.52 5.30
C PRO A 41 -12.84 3.01 5.02
N GLU A 42 -13.75 2.58 4.15
CA GLU A 42 -13.99 1.18 3.79
C GLU A 42 -13.12 0.70 2.61
N LEU A 43 -12.14 1.50 2.17
CA LEU A 43 -11.29 1.11 1.05
C LEU A 43 -10.39 -0.08 1.40
N GLN A 44 -10.10 -0.93 0.41
CA GLN A 44 -9.09 -1.96 0.53
C GLN A 44 -7.71 -1.38 0.26
N VAL A 45 -6.74 -1.61 1.15
CA VAL A 45 -5.34 -1.19 0.94
C VAL A 45 -4.51 -2.42 0.61
N VAL A 46 -3.71 -2.33 -0.45
CA VAL A 46 -2.73 -3.32 -0.87
C VAL A 46 -1.35 -2.69 -0.79
N LEU A 47 -0.41 -3.35 -0.14
CA LEU A 47 0.98 -2.89 0.00
C LEU A 47 1.90 -3.94 -0.58
N LEU A 48 2.70 -3.54 -1.56
CA LEU A 48 3.72 -4.33 -2.22
C LEU A 48 5.08 -3.73 -1.86
N SER A 49 6.00 -4.58 -1.43
CA SER A 49 7.32 -4.16 -0.95
C SER A 49 8.30 -5.31 -1.10
N ALA A 50 9.52 -5.03 -1.56
CA ALA A 50 10.58 -6.04 -1.68
C ALA A 50 11.20 -6.35 -0.31
N THR A 51 11.27 -5.34 0.55
CA THR A 51 11.79 -5.44 1.91
C THR A 51 10.72 -5.10 2.95
N LEU A 52 10.96 -5.47 4.21
CA LEU A 52 10.02 -5.23 5.31
C LEU A 52 10.72 -4.56 6.50
N PRO A 53 11.17 -3.30 6.36
CA PRO A 53 11.65 -2.52 7.49
C PRO A 53 10.51 -2.21 8.48
N ASN A 54 10.86 -1.86 9.72
CA ASN A 54 9.89 -1.53 10.77
C ASN A 54 8.91 -0.41 10.36
N GLU A 55 9.33 0.52 9.51
CA GLU A 55 8.47 1.60 9.02
C GLU A 55 7.31 1.10 8.15
N ILE A 56 7.52 0.04 7.37
CA ILE A 56 6.44 -0.61 6.59
C ILE A 56 5.43 -1.25 7.53
N LEU A 57 5.89 -1.89 8.60
CA LEU A 57 5.01 -2.48 9.61
C LEU A 57 4.16 -1.39 10.30
N GLU A 58 4.79 -0.25 10.64
CA GLU A 58 4.08 0.89 11.22
C GLU A 58 2.98 1.41 10.29
N ILE A 59 3.28 1.59 9.00
CA ILE A 59 2.31 2.05 8.02
C ILE A 59 1.19 1.04 7.80
N THR A 60 1.52 -0.25 7.72
CA THR A 60 0.54 -1.32 7.58
C THR A 60 -0.46 -1.28 8.73
N SER A 61 0.00 -1.13 9.98
CA SER A 61 -0.89 -1.04 11.15
C SER A 61 -1.79 0.19 11.18
N LYS A 62 -1.40 1.28 10.49
CA LYS A 62 -2.14 2.55 10.48
C LYS A 62 -3.09 2.69 9.29
N LEU A 63 -2.79 2.03 8.18
CA LEU A 63 -3.56 2.11 6.95
C LEU A 63 -4.50 0.93 6.74
N MET A 64 -4.15 -0.25 7.27
CA MET A 64 -4.90 -1.49 7.02
C MET A 64 -5.67 -1.92 8.27
N THR A 65 -6.83 -2.52 8.05
CA THR A 65 -7.60 -3.22 9.08
C THR A 65 -7.44 -4.73 8.84
N ASP A 66 -6.89 -5.45 9.81
CA ASP A 66 -6.66 -6.91 9.74
C ASP A 66 -5.97 -7.41 8.44
N PRO A 67 -4.72 -6.99 8.17
CA PRO A 67 -4.05 -7.26 6.91
C PRO A 67 -3.62 -8.73 6.78
N VAL A 68 -3.90 -9.34 5.61
CA VAL A 68 -3.32 -10.63 5.23
C VAL A 68 -1.87 -10.42 4.79
N LYS A 69 -0.92 -11.07 5.47
CA LYS A 69 0.50 -10.98 5.16
C LYS A 69 0.95 -12.17 4.32
N ILE A 70 1.37 -11.90 3.09
CA ILE A 70 1.93 -12.91 2.18
C ILE A 70 3.44 -12.65 2.07
N LEU A 71 4.25 -13.64 2.44
CA LEU A 71 5.71 -13.58 2.34
C LEU A 71 6.18 -14.64 1.35
N VAL A 72 6.82 -14.20 0.27
CA VAL A 72 7.45 -15.10 -0.69
C VAL A 72 8.93 -15.24 -0.30
N LYS A 73 9.38 -16.45 -0.03
CA LYS A 73 10.82 -16.73 0.18
C LYS A 73 11.51 -16.80 -1.18
N SER A 74 12.72 -16.27 -1.26
CA SER A 74 13.55 -16.28 -2.47
C SER A 74 13.89 -17.67 -3.00
N ASP A 75 13.75 -18.72 -2.18
CA ASP A 75 14.23 -20.07 -2.49
C ASP A 75 13.25 -20.88 -3.37
N GLU A 76 12.04 -20.37 -3.61
CA GLU A 76 11.02 -21.03 -4.44
C GLU A 76 10.63 -20.13 -5.63
N LEU A 77 11.61 -19.82 -6.48
CA LEU A 77 11.35 -19.16 -7.76
C LEU A 77 10.93 -20.20 -8.83
N THR A 78 9.90 -20.99 -8.54
CA THR A 78 9.09 -21.65 -9.57
C THR A 78 7.76 -20.92 -9.64
N LEU A 79 7.79 -19.74 -10.25
CA LEU A 79 6.59 -18.99 -10.61
C LEU A 79 5.92 -19.68 -11.81
N GLU A 80 5.23 -20.80 -11.59
CA GLU A 80 4.11 -21.20 -12.44
C GLU A 80 2.89 -20.40 -12.01
N VAL A 81 2.82 -19.13 -12.45
CA VAL A 81 1.61 -18.34 -12.29
C VAL A 81 0.69 -18.65 -13.48
N SER A 82 -0.05 -19.76 -13.37
CA SER A 82 -1.31 -19.92 -14.10
C SER A 82 -2.42 -19.28 -13.28
N ILE A 83 -2.79 -18.05 -13.63
CA ILE A 83 -4.04 -17.44 -13.17
C ILE A 83 -4.97 -17.41 -14.38
N ILE A 84 -5.97 -18.29 -14.35
CA ILE A 84 -7.19 -18.24 -15.16
C ILE A 84 -8.19 -17.37 -14.40
#